data_AF-A0A381WIZ1-F1
#
_entry.id   AF-A0A381WIZ1-F1
#
_cell.length_a   1.000
_cell.length_b   1.000
_cell.length_c   1.000
_cell.angle_alpha   90.00
_cell.angle_beta   90.00
_cell.angle_gamma   90.00
#
_symmetry.space_group_name_H-M   'P 1'
#
loop_
_entity.id
_entity.type
_entity.pdbx_description
1 polymer ?
#
loop_
_entity_poly.entity_id
_entity_poly.type
_entity_poly.pdbx_seq_one_letter_code
_entity_poly.pdbx_strand_id
1 'polypeptide(L)'
;VDFVLKFAEIAVDAPAGYNRTFSYSIPKPLVVKPGHSVIVPFGPRLRQGIVIEVSDEAQVENTRDVHEVSDSRELIDDLHLKIVSWMSEYYMCSLFEAALLMIPPGSRTRELTWITSSEFNVSPIEKSKISRFQEDIMNYLRTNGRSRLDKITSRFGQNARSAITTLEEYGLIVRNVERSKSTVSARFKLVPRITKIGIEALNSQEMDRAYRQKDFMQSLYRGDTSLTMAESRKCFGVSVVNAVLKKGFINQEKIQIFRDPLKGITYDNPPPVKLKREQERAFSTIRNMLQNPEDNPRAILVYGVTGSGKTEVYIEAVKECIALGKSAIILVPEIALTPQAIERFESRFQGQVAVSHSGLSAGERHDQWWKIKKGDYRVVIGSRGAVFAPLPNIGLIVLDEEHEWTYKQNESAPRYHAREVAMQIAGISRSVILLGSASPDLESFMRSQRGRYEFAELKERFIPHSRINNGVSGTDLAFVSVVDMREELKAGNREILSRSLYRSIEETLKAGEQTILFLNRRGASSF
;
A
#
# COMPACT_ATOMS: atom_id res chain seq x y z
N VAL A 1 31.37 0.34 -26.96
CA VAL A 1 30.34 1.17 -27.61
C VAL A 1 29.04 0.75 -26.97
N ASP A 2 28.57 1.50 -25.97
CA ASP A 2 27.31 1.17 -25.31
C ASP A 2 26.19 1.37 -26.33
N PHE A 3 25.49 0.29 -26.67
CA PHE A 3 24.32 0.32 -27.52
C PHE A 3 23.23 1.09 -26.76
N VAL A 4 23.05 2.36 -27.10
CA VAL A 4 21.94 3.16 -26.58
C VAL A 4 20.69 2.71 -27.32
N LEU A 5 19.88 1.89 -26.64
CA LEU A 5 18.56 1.47 -27.11
C LEU A 5 17.74 2.69 -27.52
N LYS A 6 17.12 2.62 -28.71
CA LYS A 6 16.55 3.79 -29.38
C LYS A 6 15.06 3.95 -29.17
N PHE A 7 14.36 2.91 -28.76
CA PHE A 7 12.91 2.91 -28.65
C PHE A 7 12.42 2.32 -27.33
N ALA A 8 11.24 2.77 -26.90
CA ALA A 8 10.57 2.31 -25.69
C ALA A 8 9.10 1.99 -25.99
N GLU A 9 8.65 0.85 -25.52
CA GLU A 9 7.23 0.48 -25.48
C GLU A 9 6.63 0.91 -24.15
N ILE A 10 5.67 1.83 -24.22
CA ILE A 10 5.17 2.54 -23.04
C ILE A 10 3.68 2.27 -22.85
N ALA A 11 3.32 1.80 -21.66
CA ALA A 11 1.94 1.75 -21.19
C ALA A 11 1.52 3.16 -20.74
N VAL A 12 0.68 3.82 -21.53
CA VAL A 12 0.29 5.23 -21.31
C VAL A 12 -0.99 5.31 -20.47
N ASP A 13 -1.12 6.33 -19.62
CA ASP A 13 -2.35 6.67 -18.87
C ASP A 13 -3.46 7.18 -19.80
N ALA A 14 -4.02 6.26 -20.57
CA ALA A 14 -5.11 6.48 -21.51
C ALA A 14 -6.02 5.25 -21.56
N PRO A 15 -7.30 5.40 -21.94
CA PRO A 15 -8.15 4.27 -22.26
C PRO A 15 -7.52 3.43 -23.37
N ALA A 16 -7.03 2.25 -23.02
CA ALA A 16 -6.37 1.32 -23.92
C ALA A 16 -6.87 -0.09 -23.64
N GLY A 17 -6.79 -0.96 -24.65
CA GLY A 17 -7.05 -2.39 -24.47
C GLY A 17 -6.00 -3.05 -23.58
N TYR A 18 -6.23 -4.32 -23.25
CA TYR A 18 -5.24 -5.13 -22.55
C TYR A 18 -3.97 -5.32 -23.38
N ASN A 19 -2.83 -5.46 -22.70
CA ASN A 19 -1.49 -5.64 -23.28
C ASN A 19 -1.08 -4.61 -24.34
N ARG A 20 -1.72 -3.43 -24.37
CA ARG A 20 -1.42 -2.41 -25.37
C ARG A 20 -0.36 -1.43 -24.87
N THR A 21 0.72 -1.32 -25.64
CA THR A 21 1.76 -0.30 -25.50
C THR A 21 1.69 0.69 -26.67
N PHE A 22 2.51 1.74 -26.58
CA PHE A 22 2.75 2.69 -27.65
C PHE A 22 4.25 2.91 -27.77
N SER A 23 4.76 2.88 -29.01
CA SER A 23 6.19 3.02 -29.32
C SER A 23 6.62 4.49 -29.33
N TYR A 24 7.72 4.77 -28.64
CA TYR A 24 8.35 6.09 -28.61
C TYR A 24 9.86 5.99 -28.86
N SER A 25 10.44 7.00 -29.50
CA SER A 25 11.89 7.16 -29.61
C SER A 25 12.46 7.71 -28.31
N ILE A 26 13.69 7.28 -27.96
CA ILE A 26 14.43 7.74 -26.78
C ILE A 26 15.48 8.78 -27.23
N PRO A 27 15.29 10.07 -26.91
CA PRO A 27 16.31 11.09 -27.16
C PRO A 27 17.62 10.77 -26.46
N LYS A 28 18.76 11.01 -27.12
CA LYS A 28 20.13 10.79 -26.59
C LYS A 28 20.40 11.25 -25.15
N PRO A 29 19.91 12.40 -24.65
CA PRO A 29 20.17 12.80 -23.27
C PRO A 29 19.38 11.98 -22.23
N LEU A 30 18.37 11.23 -22.63
CA LEU A 30 17.51 10.47 -21.73
C LEU A 30 18.01 9.03 -21.60
N VAL A 31 18.11 8.56 -20.36
CA VAL A 31 18.31 7.14 -20.03
C VAL A 31 16.96 6.57 -19.61
N VAL A 32 16.42 5.70 -20.45
CA VAL A 32 15.11 5.07 -20.24
C VAL A 32 15.31 3.56 -20.09
N LYS A 33 14.69 2.97 -19.08
CA LYS A 33 14.72 1.54 -18.79
C LYS A 33 13.32 1.02 -18.51
N PRO A 34 13.06 -0.29 -18.63
CA PRO A 34 11.83 -0.90 -18.16
C PRO A 34 11.54 -0.51 -16.71
N GLY A 35 10.27 -0.27 -16.41
CA GLY A 35 9.82 0.14 -15.08
C GLY A 35 10.03 1.61 -14.74
N HIS A 36 10.65 2.41 -15.61
CA HIS A 36 10.70 3.87 -15.46
C HIS A 36 9.31 4.49 -15.66
N SER A 37 9.03 5.55 -14.90
CA SER A 37 7.90 6.44 -15.16
C SER A 37 8.34 7.58 -16.05
N VAL A 38 7.68 7.75 -17.18
CA VAL A 38 8.01 8.71 -18.23
C VAL A 38 6.80 9.58 -18.56
N ILE A 39 7.04 10.73 -19.16
CA ILE A 39 6.01 11.56 -19.75
C ILE A 39 6.19 11.52 -21.25
N VAL A 40 5.08 11.31 -21.95
CA VAL A 40 5.06 11.13 -23.40
C VAL A 40 3.93 11.93 -24.05
N PRO A 41 4.12 12.39 -25.30
CA PRO A 41 3.03 12.98 -26.06
C PRO A 41 2.03 11.90 -26.50
N PHE A 42 0.76 12.10 -26.18
CA PHE A 42 -0.35 11.23 -26.58
C PHE A 42 -1.50 12.08 -27.14
N GLY A 43 -1.65 12.06 -28.47
CA GLY A 43 -2.51 13.02 -29.17
C GLY A 43 -2.01 14.46 -28.96
N PRO A 44 -2.86 15.41 -28.53
CA PRO A 44 -2.45 16.79 -28.24
C PRO A 44 -1.92 17.00 -26.81
N ARG A 45 -1.88 15.95 -25.96
CA ARG A 45 -1.59 16.07 -24.53
C ARG A 45 -0.32 15.33 -24.14
N LEU A 46 0.26 15.70 -23.00
CA LEU A 46 1.32 14.95 -22.35
C LEU A 46 0.71 14.03 -21.29
N ARG A 47 1.06 12.74 -21.34
CA ARG A 47 0.54 11.72 -20.43
C ARG A 47 1.69 11.03 -19.71
N GLN A 48 1.42 10.59 -18.49
CA GLN A 48 2.32 9.66 -17.82
C GLN A 48 2.23 8.30 -18.50
N GLY A 49 3.35 7.61 -18.57
CA GLY A 49 3.43 6.22 -18.96
C GLY A 49 4.46 5.47 -18.14
N ILE A 50 4.32 4.16 -18.14
CA ILE A 50 5.31 3.23 -17.57
C ILE A 50 5.97 2.51 -18.73
N VAL A 51 7.30 2.51 -18.75
CA VAL A 51 8.08 1.80 -19.74
C VAL A 51 7.95 0.30 -19.47
N ILE A 52 7.47 -0.45 -20.45
CA ILE A 52 7.30 -1.91 -20.36
C ILE A 52 8.53 -2.60 -20.93
N GLU A 53 9.01 -2.12 -22.07
CA GLU A 53 10.14 -2.68 -22.80
C GLU A 53 10.94 -1.58 -23.49
N VAL A 54 12.21 -1.84 -23.79
CA VAL A 54 13.10 -0.99 -24.57
C VAL A 54 13.78 -1.82 -25.66
N SER A 55 13.93 -1.26 -26.85
CA SER A 55 14.39 -1.97 -28.05
C SER A 55 15.26 -1.08 -28.96
N ASP A 56 15.99 -1.73 -29.87
CA ASP A 56 16.72 -1.05 -30.95
C ASP A 56 15.86 -0.78 -32.19
N GLU A 57 14.75 -1.49 -32.33
CA GLU A 57 13.82 -1.40 -33.44
C GLU A 57 12.48 -0.83 -32.99
N ALA A 58 11.92 0.08 -33.80
CA ALA A 58 10.58 0.59 -33.58
C ALA A 58 9.53 -0.42 -34.06
N GLN A 59 8.48 -0.65 -33.29
CA GLN A 59 7.34 -1.48 -33.73
C GLN A 59 6.43 -0.76 -34.74
N VAL A 60 6.70 0.52 -35.02
CA VAL A 60 5.92 1.39 -35.91
C VAL A 60 6.86 2.25 -36.76
N GLU A 61 6.39 2.64 -37.94
CA GLU A 61 7.17 3.47 -38.88
C GLU A 61 7.51 4.85 -38.34
N ASN A 62 6.58 5.47 -37.59
CA ASN A 62 6.70 6.83 -37.09
C ASN A 62 6.51 6.87 -35.58
N THR A 63 7.55 7.31 -34.86
CA THR A 63 7.50 7.51 -33.41
C THR A 63 7.49 8.99 -33.05
N ARG A 64 6.95 9.28 -31.87
CA ARG A 64 7.22 10.54 -31.18
C ARG A 64 8.28 10.30 -30.12
N ASP A 65 8.92 11.36 -29.66
CA ASP A 65 9.94 11.27 -28.62
C ASP A 65 9.34 11.16 -27.22
N VAL A 66 10.03 10.41 -26.36
CA VAL A 66 9.84 10.51 -24.91
C VAL A 66 10.17 11.94 -24.47
N HIS A 67 9.23 12.59 -23.77
CA HIS A 67 9.37 13.99 -23.40
C HIS A 67 10.29 14.19 -22.19
N GLU A 68 10.08 13.42 -21.12
CA GLU A 68 10.93 13.43 -19.93
C GLU A 68 10.82 12.12 -19.15
N VAL A 69 11.84 11.80 -18.36
CA VAL A 69 11.80 10.75 -17.34
C VAL A 69 11.35 11.39 -16.03
N SER A 70 10.13 11.09 -15.60
CA SER A 70 9.49 11.74 -14.43
C SER A 70 10.07 11.28 -13.08
N ASP A 71 10.58 10.05 -13.00
CA ASP A 71 11.38 9.57 -11.88
C ASP A 71 12.57 8.79 -12.45
N SER A 72 13.78 9.20 -12.07
CA SER A 72 15.02 8.57 -12.53
C SER A 72 15.27 7.20 -11.88
N ARG A 73 14.46 6.83 -10.88
CA ARG A 73 14.48 5.51 -10.26
C ARG A 73 13.50 4.61 -11.01
N GLU A 74 13.91 3.37 -11.19
CA GLU A 74 13.02 2.29 -11.61
C GLU A 74 11.89 2.19 -10.57
N LEU A 75 10.63 2.39 -10.95
CA LEU A 75 9.49 2.31 -10.02
C LEU A 75 8.98 0.89 -9.92
N ILE A 76 8.99 0.16 -11.03
CA ILE A 76 8.55 -1.23 -11.12
C ILE A 76 9.77 -2.09 -11.49
N ASP A 77 9.99 -3.21 -10.80
CA ASP A 77 11.05 -4.16 -11.13
C ASP A 77 10.58 -5.20 -12.16
N ASP A 78 11.51 -6.02 -12.66
CA ASP A 78 11.22 -7.02 -13.69
C ASP A 78 10.15 -8.06 -13.29
N LEU A 79 10.12 -8.45 -12.02
CA LEU A 79 9.10 -9.37 -11.50
C LEU A 79 7.72 -8.71 -11.62
N HIS A 80 7.60 -7.48 -11.13
CA HIS A 80 6.36 -6.75 -11.13
C HIS A 80 5.93 -6.36 -12.56
N LEU A 81 6.85 -6.08 -13.47
CA LEU A 81 6.52 -5.88 -14.90
C LEU A 81 5.87 -7.14 -15.51
N LYS A 82 6.38 -8.33 -15.20
CA LYS A 82 5.74 -9.59 -15.64
C LYS A 82 4.35 -9.75 -15.05
N ILE A 83 4.16 -9.38 -13.77
CA ILE A 83 2.83 -9.37 -13.14
C ILE A 83 1.92 -8.33 -13.81
N VAL A 84 2.40 -7.14 -14.17
CA VAL A 84 1.62 -6.12 -14.89
C VAL A 84 1.07 -6.69 -16.20
N SER A 85 1.92 -7.33 -17.00
CA SER A 85 1.52 -7.96 -18.27
C SER A 85 0.49 -9.07 -18.05
N TRP A 86 0.74 -9.97 -17.10
CA TRP A 86 -0.22 -11.04 -16.76
C TRP A 86 -1.55 -10.48 -16.28
N MET A 87 -1.54 -9.46 -15.41
CA MET A 87 -2.76 -8.85 -14.89
C MET A 87 -3.57 -8.17 -15.99
N SER A 88 -2.89 -7.47 -16.90
CA SER A 88 -3.52 -6.81 -18.04
C SER A 88 -4.26 -7.82 -18.89
N GLU A 89 -3.63 -8.94 -19.23
CA GLU A 89 -4.24 -10.03 -19.97
C GLU A 89 -5.36 -10.73 -19.19
N TYR A 90 -5.08 -11.21 -17.99
CA TYR A 90 -6.02 -12.04 -17.22
C TYR A 90 -7.26 -11.28 -16.75
N TYR A 91 -7.09 -10.02 -16.32
CA TYR A 91 -8.19 -9.17 -15.85
C TYR A 91 -8.71 -8.19 -16.90
N MET A 92 -8.20 -8.25 -18.14
CA MET A 92 -8.63 -7.42 -19.27
C MET A 92 -8.60 -5.92 -18.96
N CYS A 93 -7.58 -5.46 -18.22
CA CYS A 93 -7.35 -4.05 -17.91
C CYS A 93 -6.16 -3.51 -18.71
N SER A 94 -5.99 -2.18 -18.76
CA SER A 94 -4.79 -1.62 -19.37
C SER A 94 -3.53 -1.96 -18.55
N LEU A 95 -2.38 -2.04 -19.22
CA LEU A 95 -1.07 -2.21 -18.56
C LEU A 95 -0.82 -1.09 -17.54
N PHE A 96 -1.24 0.15 -17.84
CA PHE A 96 -1.07 1.27 -16.92
C PHE A 96 -1.90 1.10 -15.65
N GLU A 97 -3.16 0.65 -15.74
CA GLU A 97 -4.00 0.38 -14.57
C GLU A 97 -3.43 -0.72 -13.67
N ALA A 98 -2.88 -1.79 -14.26
CA ALA A 98 -2.18 -2.82 -13.51
C ALA A 98 -0.91 -2.26 -12.84
N ALA A 99 -0.10 -1.50 -13.57
CA ALA A 99 1.12 -0.87 -13.06
C ALA A 99 0.85 0.11 -11.90
N LEU A 100 -0.28 0.83 -11.91
CA LEU A 100 -0.66 1.76 -10.84
C LEU A 100 -0.76 1.10 -9.46
N LEU A 101 -0.99 -0.21 -9.39
CA LEU A 101 -1.05 -0.94 -8.11
C LEU A 101 0.32 -1.16 -7.48
N MET A 102 1.39 -1.04 -8.25
CA MET A 102 2.77 -1.37 -7.86
C MET A 102 3.65 -0.14 -7.68
N ILE A 103 3.22 1.04 -8.12
CA ILE A 103 3.95 2.30 -7.95
C ILE A 103 3.63 2.98 -6.61
N PRO A 104 4.48 3.90 -6.10
CA PRO A 104 4.23 4.54 -4.83
C PRO A 104 2.93 5.38 -4.87
N PRO A 105 2.11 5.38 -3.81
CA PRO A 105 0.93 6.23 -3.73
C PRO A 105 1.24 7.70 -3.99
N GLY A 106 0.39 8.36 -4.77
CA GLY A 106 0.56 9.77 -5.16
C GLY A 106 1.43 10.02 -6.39
N SER A 107 2.09 8.98 -6.93
CA SER A 107 2.99 9.11 -8.10
C SER A 107 2.26 9.26 -9.44
N ARG A 108 0.95 9.01 -9.48
CA ARG A 108 0.15 9.26 -10.68
C ARG A 108 0.02 10.76 -10.92
N THR A 109 0.55 11.23 -12.03
CA THR A 109 0.44 12.62 -12.47
C THR A 109 -0.94 12.83 -13.08
N ARG A 110 -1.65 13.86 -12.63
CA ARG A 110 -2.96 14.26 -13.17
C ARG A 110 -2.84 15.60 -13.87
N GLU A 111 -3.59 15.77 -14.95
CA GLU A 111 -3.82 17.09 -15.53
C GLU A 111 -4.76 17.88 -14.62
N LEU A 112 -4.30 19.04 -14.17
CA LEU A 112 -5.10 20.01 -13.44
C LEU A 112 -5.47 21.13 -14.40
N THR A 113 -6.76 21.23 -14.71
CA THR A 113 -7.28 22.35 -15.47
C THR A 113 -7.53 23.52 -14.54
N TRP A 114 -6.72 24.57 -14.66
CA TRP A 114 -6.90 25.83 -13.97
C TRP A 114 -7.66 26.80 -14.87
N ILE A 115 -8.68 27.41 -14.28
CA ILE A 115 -9.43 28.49 -14.90
C ILE A 115 -9.00 29.79 -14.22
N THR A 116 -8.57 30.74 -15.03
CA THR A 116 -8.12 32.07 -14.58
C THR A 116 -8.98 33.13 -15.23
N SER A 117 -9.38 34.15 -14.49
CA SER A 117 -10.03 35.32 -15.09
C SER A 117 -9.04 36.01 -16.02
N SER A 118 -9.47 36.33 -17.24
CA SER A 118 -8.71 37.21 -18.12
C SER A 118 -8.87 38.65 -17.62
N GLU A 119 -7.77 39.39 -17.46
CA GLU A 119 -7.78 40.83 -17.12
C GLU A 119 -7.87 41.71 -18.37
N PHE A 120 -7.91 41.13 -19.56
CA PHE A 120 -8.03 41.91 -20.80
C PHE A 120 -9.34 42.70 -20.82
N ASN A 121 -9.24 43.96 -21.30
CA ASN A 121 -10.35 44.90 -21.48
C ASN A 121 -11.46 44.28 -22.32
N VAL A 122 -12.38 43.60 -21.64
CA VAL A 122 -13.62 43.08 -22.22
C VAL A 122 -14.39 44.25 -22.80
N SER A 123 -14.77 44.14 -24.06
CA SER A 123 -15.61 45.17 -24.69
C SER A 123 -16.91 45.31 -23.88
N PRO A 124 -17.48 46.52 -23.73
CA PRO A 124 -18.77 46.70 -23.02
C PRO A 124 -19.92 45.84 -23.59
N ILE A 125 -19.77 45.36 -24.82
CA ILE A 125 -20.75 44.57 -25.59
C ILE A 125 -20.73 43.08 -25.18
N GLU A 126 -19.62 42.56 -24.65
CA GLU A 126 -19.52 41.16 -24.20
C GLU A 126 -20.04 40.98 -22.77
N LYS A 127 -19.95 42.02 -21.93
CA LYS A 127 -20.54 42.02 -20.58
C LYS A 127 -22.06 41.88 -20.58
N SER A 128 -22.76 42.27 -21.65
CA SER A 128 -24.22 42.16 -21.76
C SER A 128 -24.71 40.79 -22.25
N LYS A 129 -23.81 39.87 -22.63
CA LYS A 129 -24.14 38.54 -23.16
C LYS A 129 -23.98 37.39 -22.16
N ILE A 130 -23.44 37.64 -20.98
CA ILE A 130 -23.26 36.59 -19.96
C ILE A 130 -24.51 36.44 -19.10
N SER A 131 -24.91 35.18 -18.85
CA SER A 131 -25.99 34.84 -17.93
C SER A 131 -25.59 35.09 -16.47
N ARG A 132 -26.57 35.22 -15.57
CA ARG A 132 -26.33 35.30 -14.11
C ARG A 132 -25.42 34.18 -13.60
N PHE A 133 -25.62 32.97 -14.10
CA PHE A 133 -24.82 31.81 -13.70
C PHE A 133 -23.34 31.94 -14.12
N GLN A 134 -23.08 32.46 -15.33
CA GLN A 134 -21.73 32.75 -15.79
C GLN A 134 -21.09 33.90 -15.01
N GLU A 135 -21.87 34.91 -14.65
CA GLU A 135 -21.43 36.03 -13.82
C GLU A 135 -21.03 35.58 -12.40
N ASP A 136 -21.79 34.65 -11.80
CA ASP A 136 -21.44 34.06 -10.50
C ASP A 136 -20.10 33.30 -10.54
N ILE A 137 -19.84 32.55 -11.62
CA ILE A 137 -18.55 31.87 -11.84
C ILE A 137 -17.42 32.89 -12.00
N MET A 138 -17.65 33.96 -12.77
CA MET A 138 -16.68 35.05 -12.95
C MET A 138 -16.37 35.77 -11.64
N ASN A 139 -17.37 36.07 -10.82
CA ASN A 139 -17.18 36.67 -9.50
C ASN A 139 -16.37 35.75 -8.57
N TYR A 140 -16.66 34.44 -8.59
CA TYR A 140 -15.85 33.47 -7.85
C TYR A 140 -14.39 33.44 -8.32
N LEU A 141 -14.13 33.51 -9.63
CA LEU A 141 -12.78 33.56 -10.17
C LEU A 141 -12.06 34.86 -9.80
N ARG A 142 -12.72 36.02 -9.88
CA ARG A 142 -12.15 37.31 -9.47
C ARG A 142 -11.71 37.32 -8.01
N THR A 143 -12.53 36.76 -7.11
CA THR A 143 -12.21 36.69 -5.67
C THR A 143 -11.04 35.74 -5.38
N ASN A 144 -10.91 34.65 -6.14
CA ASN A 144 -9.88 33.62 -5.88
C ASN A 144 -8.66 33.72 -6.81
N GLY A 145 -8.66 34.64 -7.77
CA GLY A 145 -7.68 34.77 -8.87
C GLY A 145 -7.78 33.66 -9.91
N ARG A 146 -7.45 32.43 -9.48
CA ARG A 146 -7.55 31.21 -10.30
C ARG A 146 -8.15 30.07 -9.49
N SER A 147 -8.91 29.19 -10.14
CA SER A 147 -9.47 28.00 -9.48
C SER A 147 -9.46 26.78 -10.39
N ARG A 148 -9.42 25.58 -9.80
CA ARG A 148 -9.44 24.33 -10.56
C ARG A 148 -10.84 24.05 -11.08
N LEU A 149 -10.92 23.50 -12.30
CA LEU A 149 -12.17 23.14 -12.96
C LEU A 149 -13.02 22.18 -12.12
N ASP A 150 -12.42 21.21 -11.44
CA ASP A 150 -13.12 20.26 -10.57
C ASP A 150 -13.72 20.96 -9.33
N LYS A 151 -13.00 21.91 -8.74
CA LYS A 151 -13.50 22.73 -7.63
C LYS A 151 -14.66 23.63 -8.07
N ILE A 152 -14.60 24.19 -9.28
CA ILE A 152 -15.70 24.97 -9.86
C ILE A 152 -16.89 24.06 -10.14
N THR A 153 -16.68 22.89 -10.75
CA THR A 153 -17.75 21.93 -11.03
C THR A 153 -18.42 21.41 -9.75
N SER A 154 -17.64 21.13 -8.70
CA SER A 154 -18.17 20.72 -7.40
C SER A 154 -18.98 21.82 -6.71
N ARG A 155 -18.67 23.09 -6.95
CA ARG A 155 -19.34 24.24 -6.34
C ARG A 155 -20.59 24.67 -7.11
N PHE A 156 -20.51 24.69 -8.44
CA PHE A 156 -21.54 25.25 -9.32
C PHE A 156 -22.36 24.17 -10.06
N GLY A 157 -22.03 22.88 -9.88
CA GLY A 157 -22.73 21.75 -10.49
C GLY A 157 -22.28 21.45 -11.92
N GLN A 158 -22.97 20.51 -12.57
CA GLN A 158 -22.56 19.99 -13.89
C GLN A 158 -22.57 21.04 -15.01
N ASN A 159 -23.47 22.03 -14.92
CA ASN A 159 -23.59 23.13 -15.89
C ASN A 159 -22.37 24.08 -15.87
N ALA A 160 -21.49 23.97 -14.87
CA ALA A 160 -20.28 24.77 -14.82
C ALA A 160 -19.37 24.54 -16.04
N ARG A 161 -19.34 23.32 -16.59
CA ARG A 161 -18.46 23.00 -17.72
C ARG A 161 -18.87 23.73 -19.00
N SER A 162 -20.16 23.73 -19.33
CA SER A 162 -20.66 24.45 -20.50
C SER A 162 -20.51 25.96 -20.32
N ALA A 163 -20.81 26.49 -19.13
CA ALA A 163 -20.62 27.90 -18.81
C ALA A 163 -19.16 28.36 -18.97
N ILE A 164 -18.20 27.54 -18.52
CA ILE A 164 -16.77 27.79 -18.69
C ILE A 164 -16.41 27.77 -20.19
N THR A 165 -16.86 26.80 -20.97
CA THR A 165 -16.59 26.78 -22.42
C THR A 165 -17.07 28.07 -23.10
N THR A 166 -18.28 28.54 -22.79
CA THR A 166 -18.79 29.81 -23.35
C THR A 166 -18.01 31.04 -22.87
N LEU A 167 -17.64 31.10 -21.59
CA LEU A 167 -16.80 32.19 -21.06
C LEU A 167 -15.41 32.23 -21.71
N GLU A 168 -14.86 31.05 -22.05
CA GLU A 168 -13.59 30.89 -22.74
C GLU A 168 -13.70 31.34 -24.21
N GLU A 169 -14.79 30.99 -24.90
CA GLU A 169 -15.10 31.49 -26.25
C GLU A 169 -15.24 33.02 -26.30
N TYR A 170 -15.78 33.63 -25.23
CA TYR A 170 -15.87 35.08 -25.08
C TYR A 170 -14.55 35.73 -24.61
N GLY A 171 -13.47 34.96 -24.44
CA GLY A 171 -12.16 35.47 -24.00
C GLY A 171 -12.13 36.00 -22.56
N LEU A 172 -13.18 35.74 -21.77
CA LEU A 172 -13.33 36.23 -20.39
C LEU A 172 -12.49 35.42 -19.39
N ILE A 173 -12.16 34.20 -19.75
CA ILE A 173 -11.33 33.30 -18.95
C ILE A 173 -10.29 32.63 -19.83
N VAL A 174 -9.20 32.21 -19.20
CA VAL A 174 -8.16 31.41 -19.82
C VAL A 174 -8.08 30.07 -19.12
N ARG A 175 -8.07 29.00 -19.92
CA ARG A 175 -7.86 27.62 -19.46
C ARG A 175 -6.39 27.26 -19.58
N ASN A 176 -5.74 27.05 -18.44
CA ASN A 176 -4.38 26.55 -18.38
C ASN A 176 -4.38 25.12 -17.83
N VAL A 177 -3.81 24.18 -18.59
CA VAL A 177 -3.62 22.81 -18.13
C VAL A 177 -2.22 22.70 -17.54
N GLU A 178 -2.15 22.51 -16.23
CA GLU A 178 -0.90 22.26 -15.51
C GLU A 178 -0.85 20.78 -15.09
N ARG A 179 0.35 20.19 -15.03
CA ARG A 179 0.52 18.86 -14.45
C ARG A 179 0.56 18.95 -12.93
N SER A 180 -0.19 18.11 -12.23
CA SER A 180 -0.13 18.04 -10.77
C SER A 180 1.27 17.64 -10.33
N LYS A 181 1.86 18.37 -9.39
CA LYS A 181 2.97 17.80 -8.61
C LYS A 181 2.45 16.60 -7.83
N SER A 182 3.32 15.62 -7.55
CA SER A 182 2.98 14.45 -6.73
C SER A 182 2.16 14.88 -5.51
N THR A 183 0.96 14.33 -5.36
CA THR A 183 0.05 14.69 -4.27
C THR A 183 0.59 14.26 -2.92
N VAL A 184 1.54 13.33 -2.93
CA VAL A 184 2.27 12.86 -1.75
C VAL A 184 3.76 13.13 -1.98
N SER A 185 4.36 13.92 -1.10
CA SER A 185 5.80 14.19 -1.14
C SER A 185 6.50 13.61 0.09
N ALA A 186 7.76 13.24 -0.13
CA ALA A 186 8.72 12.98 0.92
C ALA A 186 8.74 14.18 1.89
N ARG A 187 8.65 13.89 3.19
CA ARG A 187 8.87 14.91 4.21
C ARG A 187 10.36 15.07 4.42
N PHE A 188 10.78 16.31 4.57
CA PHE A 188 12.14 16.64 4.90
C PHE A 188 12.16 17.45 6.19
N LYS A 189 13.18 17.22 7.02
CA LYS A 189 13.56 18.18 8.05
C LYS A 189 15.00 18.59 7.82
N LEU A 190 15.32 19.79 8.28
CA LEU A 190 16.69 20.27 8.32
C LEU A 190 17.34 19.71 9.57
N VAL A 191 18.52 19.13 9.44
CA VAL A 191 19.38 18.72 10.56
C VAL A 191 20.66 19.54 10.55
N PRO A 192 21.19 19.88 11.74
CA PRO A 192 22.51 20.48 11.84
C PRO A 192 23.58 19.42 11.51
N ARG A 193 24.54 19.79 10.68
CA ARG A 193 25.76 19.01 10.46
C ARG A 193 26.97 19.86 10.78
N ILE A 194 27.89 19.30 11.56
CA ILE A 194 29.12 19.99 11.93
C ILE A 194 30.01 20.16 10.70
N THR A 195 30.54 21.36 10.49
CA THR A 195 31.48 21.64 9.40
C THR A 195 32.92 21.42 9.89
N LYS A 196 33.88 21.37 8.97
CA LYS A 196 35.31 21.32 9.33
C LYS A 196 35.71 22.49 10.24
N ILE A 197 35.24 23.70 9.92
CA ILE A 197 35.43 24.92 10.72
C ILE A 197 34.84 24.75 12.13
N GLY A 198 33.66 24.11 12.23
CA GLY A 198 33.03 23.81 13.51
C GLY A 198 33.81 22.82 14.37
N ILE A 199 34.46 21.83 13.77
CA ILE A 199 35.33 20.87 14.48
C ILE A 199 36.60 21.57 14.98
N GLU A 200 37.21 22.41 14.16
CA GLU A 200 38.40 23.20 14.55
C GLU A 200 38.09 24.15 15.70
N ALA A 201 36.95 24.86 15.65
CA ALA A 201 36.49 25.72 16.72
C ALA A 201 36.15 24.97 18.03
N LEU A 202 35.75 23.70 17.94
CA LEU A 202 35.48 22.85 19.09
C LEU A 202 36.76 22.42 19.82
N ASN A 203 37.84 22.23 19.05
CA ASN A 203 39.16 21.84 19.53
C ASN A 203 40.01 23.04 19.98
N SER A 204 39.62 24.27 19.61
CA SER A 204 40.26 25.51 20.06
C SER A 204 39.62 26.04 21.36
N GLN A 205 40.33 26.91 22.09
CA GLN A 205 39.79 27.60 23.27
C GLN A 205 38.73 28.67 22.93
N GLU A 206 38.39 28.88 21.65
CA GLU A 206 37.44 29.92 21.22
C GLU A 206 36.02 29.73 21.79
N MET A 207 35.63 28.50 22.09
CA MET A 207 34.29 28.18 22.59
C MET A 207 34.20 28.09 24.12
N ASP A 208 35.29 28.29 24.87
CA ASP A 208 35.32 28.12 26.33
C ASP A 208 34.46 29.14 27.08
N ARG A 209 34.23 30.32 26.50
CA ARG A 209 33.35 31.35 27.07
C ARG A 209 31.88 31.18 26.67
N ALA A 210 31.58 30.32 25.69
CA ALA A 210 30.23 30.11 25.14
C ALA A 210 29.73 28.69 25.42
N TYR A 211 29.59 28.34 26.71
CA TYR A 211 29.31 26.99 27.19
C TYR A 211 28.16 26.27 26.45
N ARG A 212 27.02 26.94 26.23
CA ARG A 212 25.88 26.35 25.48
C ARG A 212 26.15 26.10 23.99
N GLN A 213 27.00 26.93 23.36
CA GLN A 213 27.41 26.68 21.97
C GLN A 213 28.34 25.47 21.91
N LYS A 214 29.28 25.38 22.86
CA LYS A 214 30.22 24.26 22.98
C LYS A 214 29.48 22.94 23.23
N ASP A 215 28.54 22.93 24.16
CA ASP A 215 27.71 21.77 24.50
C ASP A 215 26.89 21.26 23.30
N PHE A 216 26.22 22.17 22.57
CA PHE A 216 25.51 21.81 21.34
C PHE A 216 26.45 21.22 20.28
N MET A 217 27.60 21.85 20.03
CA MET A 217 28.60 21.36 19.07
C MET A 217 29.21 20.00 19.46
N GLN A 218 29.46 19.77 20.76
CA GLN A 218 29.92 18.48 21.26
C GLN A 218 28.87 17.39 21.07
N SER A 219 27.58 17.70 21.29
CA SER A 219 26.49 16.74 21.05
C SER A 219 26.44 16.29 19.59
N LEU A 220 26.68 17.20 18.64
CA LEU A 220 26.75 16.89 17.21
C LEU A 220 28.02 16.12 16.85
N TYR A 221 29.15 16.44 17.47
CA TYR A 221 30.44 15.80 17.19
C TYR A 221 30.49 14.34 17.67
N ARG A 222 29.87 14.04 18.83
CA ARG A 222 29.77 12.66 19.36
C ARG A 222 28.80 11.78 18.59
N GLY A 223 27.90 12.37 17.80
CA GLY A 223 26.82 11.65 17.13
C GLY A 223 25.69 11.20 18.07
N ASP A 224 25.68 11.67 19.33
CA ASP A 224 24.70 11.29 20.35
C ASP A 224 23.29 11.82 20.06
N THR A 225 23.15 12.80 19.15
CA THR A 225 21.89 13.48 18.86
C THR A 225 21.55 13.48 17.36
N SER A 226 20.50 12.74 17.00
CA SER A 226 19.82 12.83 15.69
C SER A 226 18.71 13.90 15.68
N LEU A 227 18.98 15.03 16.33
CA LEU A 227 18.03 16.14 16.49
C LEU A 227 17.92 16.95 15.21
N THR A 228 16.71 17.40 14.92
CA THR A 228 16.44 18.34 13.81
C THR A 228 16.80 19.76 14.21
N MET A 229 16.87 20.70 13.26
CA MET A 229 17.08 22.11 13.54
C MET A 229 15.99 22.67 14.49
N ALA A 230 14.75 22.19 14.37
CA ALA A 230 13.66 22.58 15.24
C ALA A 230 13.84 22.05 16.67
N GLU A 231 14.17 20.76 16.80
CA GLU A 231 14.43 20.14 18.11
C GLU A 231 15.70 20.71 18.75
N SER A 232 16.77 20.93 17.98
CA SER A 232 18.00 21.58 18.43
C SER A 232 17.74 22.98 18.98
N ARG A 233 16.90 23.78 18.30
CA ARG A 233 16.48 25.11 18.79
C ARG A 233 15.65 25.02 20.07
N LYS A 234 14.85 23.97 20.23
CA LYS A 234 14.05 23.72 21.43
C LYS A 234 14.92 23.28 22.61
N CYS A 235 15.90 22.40 22.39
CA CYS A 235 16.77 21.85 23.42
C CYS A 235 17.88 22.83 23.85
N PHE A 236 18.55 23.47 22.88
CA PHE A 236 19.75 24.29 23.14
C PHE A 236 19.50 25.81 23.04
N GLY A 237 18.32 26.20 22.55
CA GLY A 237 17.91 27.60 22.39
C GLY A 237 18.15 28.15 20.98
N VAL A 238 17.21 28.96 20.50
CA VAL A 238 17.22 29.54 19.13
C VAL A 238 18.49 30.36 18.88
N SER A 239 18.88 31.20 19.83
CA SER A 239 20.05 32.10 19.71
C SER A 239 21.36 31.33 19.62
N VAL A 240 21.49 30.22 20.34
CA VAL A 240 22.69 29.36 20.34
C VAL A 240 22.86 28.71 18.97
N VAL A 241 21.80 28.04 18.49
CA VAL A 241 21.79 27.35 17.20
C VAL A 241 22.02 28.31 16.03
N ASN A 242 21.38 29.48 16.05
CA ASN A 242 21.56 30.48 14.99
C ASN A 242 22.97 31.12 15.04
N ALA A 243 23.56 31.29 16.22
CA ALA A 243 24.91 31.83 16.35
C ALA A 243 25.97 30.90 15.74
N VAL A 244 25.92 29.59 16.05
CA VAL A 244 26.86 28.62 15.46
C VAL A 244 26.63 28.42 13.97
N LEU A 245 25.37 28.50 13.51
CA LEU A 245 25.05 28.49 12.08
C LEU A 245 25.63 29.71 11.36
N LYS A 246 25.47 30.91 11.93
CA LYS A 246 26.00 32.16 11.36
C LYS A 246 27.52 32.19 11.32
N LYS A 247 28.18 31.59 12.31
CA LYS A 247 29.64 31.40 12.36
C LYS A 247 30.14 30.34 11.36
N GLY A 248 29.25 29.63 10.67
CA GLY A 248 29.62 28.57 9.73
C GLY A 248 30.09 27.28 10.40
N PHE A 249 29.92 27.15 11.72
CA PHE A 249 30.34 25.95 12.48
C PHE A 249 29.44 24.75 12.20
N ILE A 250 28.20 25.01 11.79
CA ILE A 250 27.27 24.00 11.28
C ILE A 250 26.70 24.46 9.94
N ASN A 251 26.28 23.52 9.11
CA ASN A 251 25.36 23.75 7.99
C ASN A 251 24.01 23.06 8.25
N GLN A 252 23.01 23.44 7.46
CA GLN A 252 21.70 22.81 7.49
C GLN A 252 21.62 21.81 6.33
N GLU A 253 21.61 20.52 6.66
CA GLU A 253 21.39 19.46 5.68
C GLU A 253 19.90 19.10 5.65
N LYS A 254 19.34 18.98 4.44
CA LYS A 254 17.96 18.55 4.25
C LYS A 254 17.91 17.03 4.19
N ILE A 255 17.49 16.39 5.28
CA ILE A 255 17.32 14.93 5.33
C ILE A 255 15.86 14.55 5.10
N GLN A 256 15.63 13.45 4.37
CA GLN A 256 14.31 12.84 4.24
C GLN A 256 13.94 12.15 5.56
N ILE A 257 12.69 12.33 6.00
CA ILE A 257 12.13 11.68 7.17
C ILE A 257 10.92 10.87 6.74
N PHE A 258 10.94 9.60 7.14
CA PHE A 258 9.86 8.66 6.91
C PHE A 258 8.86 8.73 8.07
N ARG A 259 7.57 8.75 7.71
CA ARG A 259 6.48 8.51 8.65
C ARG A 259 6.45 7.01 8.91
N ASP A 260 6.68 6.63 10.17
CA ASP A 260 6.69 5.24 10.59
C ASP A 260 5.43 4.98 11.43
N PRO A 261 4.50 4.14 10.93
CA PRO A 261 3.24 3.87 11.61
C PRO A 261 3.40 3.15 12.94
N LEU A 262 4.57 2.56 13.20
CA LEU A 262 4.85 1.77 14.40
C LEU A 262 5.73 2.51 15.41
N LYS A 263 6.10 3.76 15.10
CA LYS A 263 7.02 4.54 15.93
C LYS A 263 6.45 4.81 17.31
N GLY A 264 7.26 4.53 18.34
CA GLY A 264 6.94 4.82 19.73
C GLY A 264 6.12 3.74 20.43
N ILE A 265 5.90 2.59 19.76
CA ILE A 265 5.31 1.40 20.37
C ILE A 265 6.43 0.46 20.77
N THR A 266 6.49 0.10 22.04
CA THR A 266 7.41 -0.92 22.53
C THR A 266 6.71 -2.26 22.45
N TYR A 267 7.31 -3.21 21.76
CA TYR A 267 6.79 -4.56 21.64
C TYR A 267 7.61 -5.49 22.53
N ASP A 268 6.93 -6.18 23.44
CA ASP A 268 7.55 -7.22 24.24
C ASP A 268 8.03 -8.36 23.33
N ASN A 269 9.15 -9.00 23.67
CA ASN A 269 9.61 -10.19 22.95
C ASN A 269 9.16 -11.44 23.73
N PRO A 270 8.00 -12.03 23.40
CA PRO A 270 7.50 -13.19 24.14
C PRO A 270 8.42 -14.40 23.89
N PRO A 271 8.54 -15.31 24.88
CA PRO A 271 9.36 -16.50 24.74
C PRO A 271 8.93 -17.34 23.52
N PRO A 272 9.88 -18.06 22.90
CA PRO A 272 9.58 -18.90 21.75
C PRO A 272 8.53 -19.95 22.11
N VAL A 273 7.53 -20.07 21.24
CA VAL A 273 6.44 -21.03 21.39
C VAL A 273 6.89 -22.38 20.82
N LYS A 274 6.74 -23.45 21.60
CA LYS A 274 6.99 -24.81 21.12
C LYS A 274 5.81 -25.29 20.29
N LEU A 275 6.06 -25.64 19.02
CA LEU A 275 5.03 -26.19 18.13
C LEU A 275 4.55 -27.56 18.61
N LYS A 276 3.26 -27.82 18.46
CA LYS A 276 2.66 -29.16 18.63
C LYS A 276 3.02 -30.06 17.44
N ARG A 277 2.81 -31.37 17.59
CA ARG A 277 3.14 -32.37 16.56
C ARG A 277 2.57 -32.06 15.17
N GLU A 278 1.31 -31.62 15.09
CA GLU A 278 0.66 -31.29 13.81
C GLU A 278 1.22 -30.01 13.19
N GLN A 279 1.48 -29.00 14.02
CA GLN A 279 2.12 -27.74 13.61
C GLN A 279 3.55 -27.97 13.12
N GLU A 280 4.33 -28.81 13.82
CA GLU A 280 5.69 -29.15 13.44
C GLU A 280 5.75 -29.92 12.12
N ARG A 281 4.78 -30.82 11.87
CA ARG A 281 4.66 -31.51 10.57
C ARG A 281 4.36 -30.52 9.45
N ALA A 282 3.37 -29.64 9.65
CA ALA A 282 3.03 -28.60 8.67
C ALA A 282 4.24 -27.70 8.38
N PHE A 283 4.93 -27.25 9.42
CA PHE A 283 6.14 -26.44 9.32
C PHE A 283 7.28 -27.18 8.62
N SER A 284 7.49 -28.48 8.90
CA SER A 284 8.50 -29.30 8.23
C SER A 284 8.26 -29.39 6.72
N THR A 285 7.01 -29.56 6.29
CA THR A 285 6.64 -29.51 4.86
C THR A 285 6.96 -28.14 4.27
N ILE A 286 6.57 -27.05 4.95
CA ILE A 286 6.85 -25.67 4.48
C ILE A 286 8.36 -25.41 4.40
N ARG A 287 9.13 -25.83 5.40
CA ARG A 287 10.60 -25.72 5.42
C ARG A 287 11.20 -26.44 4.21
N ASN A 288 10.75 -27.66 3.91
CA ASN A 288 11.23 -28.40 2.75
C ASN A 288 10.93 -27.66 1.44
N MET A 289 9.73 -27.08 1.30
CA MET A 289 9.36 -26.27 0.12
C MET A 289 10.22 -24.99 0.01
N LEU A 290 10.54 -24.34 1.14
CA LEU A 290 11.38 -23.13 1.17
C LEU A 290 12.84 -23.43 0.77
N GLN A 291 13.35 -24.57 1.22
CA GLN A 291 14.72 -25.03 0.96
C GLN A 291 14.89 -25.59 -0.46
N ASN A 292 13.82 -26.12 -1.07
CA ASN A 292 13.81 -26.67 -2.43
C ASN A 292 12.87 -25.85 -3.34
N PRO A 293 13.20 -24.58 -3.64
CA PRO A 293 12.31 -23.69 -4.37
C PRO A 293 12.13 -24.08 -5.85
N GLU A 294 12.82 -25.07 -6.41
CA GLU A 294 12.53 -25.53 -7.78
C GLU A 294 11.38 -26.54 -7.85
N ASP A 295 11.07 -27.18 -6.72
CA ASP A 295 10.07 -28.24 -6.66
C ASP A 295 8.64 -27.69 -6.72
N ASN A 296 7.71 -28.56 -7.12
CA ASN A 296 6.27 -28.33 -7.06
C ASN A 296 5.62 -29.41 -6.19
N PRO A 297 4.48 -29.12 -5.56
CA PRO A 297 3.72 -27.87 -5.61
C PRO A 297 4.34 -26.75 -4.76
N ARG A 298 4.03 -25.49 -5.10
CA ARG A 298 4.55 -24.29 -4.42
C ARG A 298 3.64 -23.74 -3.35
N ALA A 299 2.40 -24.21 -3.33
CA ALA A 299 1.40 -23.78 -2.39
C ALA A 299 1.04 -24.91 -1.43
N ILE A 300 0.81 -24.56 -0.18
CA ILE A 300 0.29 -25.43 0.86
C ILE A 300 -0.99 -24.85 1.45
N LEU A 301 -2.00 -25.69 1.62
CA LEU A 301 -3.21 -25.36 2.38
C LEU A 301 -3.07 -25.90 3.81
N VAL A 302 -3.00 -25.00 4.78
CA VAL A 302 -3.01 -25.28 6.21
C VAL A 302 -4.45 -25.15 6.72
N TYR A 303 -5.17 -26.28 6.71
CA TYR A 303 -6.52 -26.37 7.21
C TYR A 303 -6.50 -26.56 8.73
N GLY A 304 -7.00 -25.58 9.49
CA GLY A 304 -6.97 -25.67 10.95
C GLY A 304 -8.08 -24.87 11.60
N VAL A 305 -8.81 -25.52 12.52
CA VAL A 305 -9.91 -24.91 13.28
C VAL A 305 -9.46 -23.62 13.98
N THR A 306 -10.38 -22.69 14.23
CA THR A 306 -10.05 -21.45 14.93
C THR A 306 -9.37 -21.74 16.26
N GLY A 307 -8.24 -21.06 16.50
CA GLY A 307 -7.41 -21.30 17.67
C GLY A 307 -6.42 -22.45 17.53
N SER A 308 -6.33 -23.20 16.42
CA SER A 308 -5.33 -24.27 16.20
C SER A 308 -3.86 -23.80 16.12
N GLY A 309 -3.63 -22.49 16.19
CA GLY A 309 -2.28 -21.92 16.20
C GLY A 309 -1.63 -21.82 14.81
N LYS A 310 -2.43 -21.72 13.73
CA LYS A 310 -1.95 -21.45 12.37
C LYS A 310 -0.91 -20.33 12.32
N THR A 311 -1.16 -19.23 13.06
CA THR A 311 -0.24 -18.09 13.13
C THR A 311 1.16 -18.44 13.65
N GLU A 312 1.32 -19.41 14.57
CA GLU A 312 2.66 -19.81 15.01
C GLU A 312 3.40 -20.57 13.90
N VAL A 313 2.69 -21.38 13.10
CA VAL A 313 3.26 -21.99 11.89
C VAL A 313 3.70 -20.92 10.90
N TYR A 314 2.91 -19.85 10.72
CA TYR A 314 3.28 -18.74 9.84
C TYR A 314 4.56 -18.05 10.34
N ILE A 315 4.65 -17.77 11.64
CA ILE A 315 5.82 -17.11 12.24
C ILE A 315 7.07 -17.97 12.06
N GLU A 316 7.01 -19.27 12.32
CA GLU A 316 8.17 -20.17 12.11
C GLU A 316 8.54 -20.27 10.62
N ALA A 317 7.56 -20.31 9.71
CA ALA A 317 7.82 -20.27 8.27
C ALA A 317 8.49 -18.96 7.82
N VAL A 318 8.07 -17.82 8.37
CA VAL A 318 8.69 -16.51 8.10
C VAL A 318 10.11 -16.46 8.65
N LYS A 319 10.36 -16.98 9.87
CA LYS A 319 11.71 -17.08 10.44
C LYS A 319 12.65 -17.89 9.54
N GLU A 320 12.21 -19.06 9.09
CA GLU A 320 12.98 -19.90 8.16
C GLU A 320 13.23 -19.16 6.83
N CYS A 321 12.22 -18.49 6.27
CA CYS A 321 12.35 -17.70 5.04
C CYS A 321 13.42 -16.59 5.17
N ILE A 322 13.41 -15.85 6.30
CA ILE A 322 14.40 -14.81 6.60
C ILE A 322 15.79 -15.42 6.82
N ALA A 323 15.88 -16.57 7.48
CA ALA A 323 17.14 -17.29 7.69
C ALA A 323 17.80 -17.71 6.35
N LEU A 324 17.00 -18.01 5.34
CA LEU A 324 17.44 -18.26 3.96
C LEU A 324 17.77 -16.96 3.17
N GLY A 325 17.78 -15.80 3.83
CA GLY A 325 18.08 -14.51 3.23
C GLY A 325 16.95 -13.92 2.37
N LYS A 326 15.78 -14.56 2.34
CA LYS A 326 14.60 -14.15 1.58
C LYS A 326 13.67 -13.26 2.43
N SER A 327 12.64 -12.73 1.78
CA SER A 327 11.64 -11.84 2.40
C SER A 327 10.24 -12.45 2.32
N ALA A 328 9.34 -12.02 3.21
CA ALA A 328 7.99 -12.57 3.29
C ALA A 328 6.88 -11.51 3.20
N ILE A 329 5.78 -11.85 2.52
CA ILE A 329 4.54 -11.07 2.49
C ILE A 329 3.47 -11.82 3.28
N ILE A 330 2.81 -11.16 4.22
CA ILE A 330 1.70 -11.71 5.00
C ILE A 330 0.47 -10.88 4.69
N LEU A 331 -0.47 -11.52 4.00
CA LEU A 331 -1.78 -10.97 3.72
C LEU A 331 -2.76 -11.42 4.81
N VAL A 332 -3.43 -10.45 5.40
CA VAL A 332 -4.47 -10.64 6.42
C VAL A 332 -5.74 -9.93 5.92
N PRO A 333 -6.96 -10.46 6.14
CA PRO A 333 -8.17 -9.76 5.75
C PRO A 333 -8.23 -8.35 6.35
N GLU A 334 -8.79 -7.39 5.63
CA GLU A 334 -8.74 -5.97 6.03
C GLU A 334 -9.35 -5.73 7.43
N ILE A 335 -10.40 -6.47 7.78
CA ILE A 335 -11.04 -6.45 9.11
C ILE A 335 -10.22 -7.11 10.21
N ALA A 336 -9.31 -8.02 9.85
CA ALA A 336 -8.50 -8.81 10.78
C ALA A 336 -7.08 -8.26 10.95
N LEU A 337 -6.70 -7.25 10.16
CA LEU A 337 -5.45 -6.51 10.33
C LEU A 337 -5.55 -5.54 11.51
N THR A 338 -5.75 -6.11 12.70
CA THR A 338 -5.86 -5.35 13.95
C THR A 338 -4.47 -5.00 14.47
N PRO A 339 -4.35 -4.00 15.37
CA PRO A 339 -3.09 -3.73 16.05
C PRO A 339 -2.46 -4.96 16.72
N GLN A 340 -3.28 -5.89 17.25
CA GLN A 340 -2.79 -7.13 17.85
C GLN A 340 -2.14 -8.08 16.82
N ALA A 341 -2.66 -8.13 15.59
CA ALA A 341 -2.06 -8.93 14.53
C ALA A 341 -0.69 -8.37 14.15
N ILE A 342 -0.60 -7.04 13.98
CA ILE A 342 0.66 -6.34 13.66
C ILE A 342 1.68 -6.50 14.80
N GLU A 343 1.27 -6.24 16.03
CA GLU A 343 2.07 -6.40 17.25
C GLU A 343 2.68 -7.80 17.35
N ARG A 344 1.92 -8.84 17.00
CA ARG A 344 2.41 -10.22 17.07
C ARG A 344 3.58 -10.48 16.13
N PHE A 345 3.56 -9.91 14.92
CA PHE A 345 4.67 -10.02 13.97
C PHE A 345 5.83 -9.10 14.38
N GLU A 346 5.56 -7.86 14.77
CA GLU A 346 6.59 -6.93 15.22
C GLU A 346 7.35 -7.44 16.46
N SER A 347 6.65 -8.02 17.42
CA SER A 347 7.25 -8.64 18.61
C SER A 347 8.26 -9.73 18.25
N ARG A 348 8.09 -10.41 17.11
CA ARG A 348 8.93 -11.52 16.64
C ARG A 348 10.01 -11.10 15.64
N PHE A 349 9.79 -10.00 14.91
CA PHE A 349 10.64 -9.53 13.82
C PHE A 349 10.97 -8.04 13.98
N GLN A 350 11.28 -7.62 15.21
CA GLN A 350 11.43 -6.22 15.64
C GLN A 350 12.18 -5.35 14.64
N GLY A 351 11.50 -4.33 14.11
CA GLY A 351 12.08 -3.36 13.18
C GLY A 351 12.29 -3.86 11.75
N GLN A 352 11.87 -5.09 11.44
CA GLN A 352 11.93 -5.69 10.10
C GLN A 352 10.57 -5.83 9.42
N VAL A 353 9.48 -5.40 10.07
CA VAL A 353 8.11 -5.50 9.54
C VAL A 353 7.65 -4.13 9.02
N ALA A 354 7.12 -4.13 7.80
CA ALA A 354 6.44 -3.01 7.17
C ALA A 354 4.93 -3.25 7.20
N VAL A 355 4.15 -2.21 7.47
CA VAL A 355 2.69 -2.28 7.48
C VAL A 355 2.12 -1.62 6.22
N SER A 356 1.21 -2.30 5.53
CA SER A 356 0.60 -1.80 4.28
C SER A 356 -0.91 -2.08 4.22
N HIS A 357 -1.73 -1.05 4.48
CA HIS A 357 -3.19 -1.12 4.33
C HIS A 357 -3.83 0.24 4.04
N SER A 358 -5.11 0.22 3.66
CA SER A 358 -5.94 1.38 3.31
C SER A 358 -6.04 2.43 4.42
N GLY A 359 -6.05 1.99 5.68
CA GLY A 359 -6.13 2.84 6.87
C GLY A 359 -4.90 3.73 7.12
N LEU A 360 -3.77 3.47 6.46
CA LEU A 360 -2.60 4.36 6.52
C LEU A 360 -2.81 5.61 5.64
N SER A 361 -2.30 6.74 6.11
CA SER A 361 -2.30 7.97 5.31
C SER A 361 -1.51 7.77 4.02
N ALA A 362 -1.85 8.51 2.97
CA ALA A 362 -1.14 8.42 1.69
C ALA A 362 0.37 8.68 1.83
N GLY A 363 0.75 9.55 2.78
CA GLY A 363 2.13 9.81 3.15
C GLY A 363 2.84 8.62 3.79
N GLU A 364 2.21 7.94 4.75
CA GLU A 364 2.78 6.74 5.38
C GLU A 364 2.95 5.62 4.38
N ARG A 365 1.94 5.36 3.53
CA ARG A 365 2.07 4.34 2.49
C ARG A 365 3.18 4.65 1.49
N HIS A 366 3.36 5.91 1.12
CA HIS A 366 4.47 6.34 0.25
C HIS A 366 5.83 6.08 0.91
N ASP A 367 5.97 6.43 2.19
CA ASP A 367 7.20 6.25 2.95
C ASP A 367 7.51 4.75 3.14
N GLN A 368 6.51 3.95 3.51
CA GLN A 368 6.64 2.48 3.61
C GLN A 368 7.03 1.85 2.28
N TRP A 369 6.38 2.24 1.17
CA TRP A 369 6.70 1.71 -0.16
C TRP A 369 8.19 1.89 -0.51
N TRP A 370 8.75 3.09 -0.27
CA TRP A 370 10.17 3.35 -0.54
C TRP A 370 11.11 2.57 0.39
N LYS A 371 10.76 2.45 1.67
CA LYS A 371 11.55 1.66 2.63
C LYS A 371 11.53 0.16 2.29
N ILE A 372 10.37 -0.37 1.91
CA ILE A 372 10.22 -1.75 1.44
C ILE A 372 11.10 -1.97 0.20
N LYS A 373 10.99 -1.08 -0.80
CA LYS A 373 11.78 -1.16 -2.04
C LYS A 373 13.29 -1.15 -1.80
N LYS A 374 13.73 -0.33 -0.84
CA LYS A 374 15.13 -0.21 -0.47
C LYS A 374 15.65 -1.44 0.28
N GLY A 375 14.77 -2.31 0.76
CA GLY A 375 15.11 -3.48 1.57
C GLY A 375 15.32 -3.16 3.05
N ASP A 376 14.78 -2.04 3.55
CA ASP A 376 14.83 -1.70 4.98
C ASP A 376 13.96 -2.66 5.82
N TYR A 377 13.09 -3.46 5.18
CA TYR A 377 12.20 -4.43 5.82
C TYR A 377 12.33 -5.82 5.16
N ARG A 378 12.19 -6.88 5.97
CA ARG A 378 12.19 -8.28 5.50
C ARG A 378 10.78 -8.87 5.42
N VAL A 379 9.83 -8.24 6.09
CA VAL A 379 8.47 -8.73 6.23
C VAL A 379 7.51 -7.60 5.89
N VAL A 380 6.51 -7.87 5.06
CA VAL A 380 5.40 -6.95 4.81
C VAL A 380 4.13 -7.58 5.33
N ILE A 381 3.45 -6.93 6.26
CA ILE A 381 2.11 -7.31 6.72
C ILE A 381 1.08 -6.32 6.19
N GLY A 382 -0.03 -6.82 5.65
CA GLY A 382 -1.05 -5.92 5.11
C GLY A 382 -2.31 -6.60 4.63
N SER A 383 -3.22 -5.79 4.10
CA SER A 383 -4.44 -6.30 3.45
C SER A 383 -4.16 -6.70 2.00
N ARG A 384 -5.20 -6.92 1.19
CA ARG A 384 -5.10 -7.37 -0.20
C ARG A 384 -4.06 -6.65 -1.07
N GLY A 385 -3.91 -5.33 -0.89
CA GLY A 385 -3.00 -4.51 -1.70
C GLY A 385 -1.52 -4.73 -1.39
N ALA A 386 -1.18 -5.31 -0.24
CA ALA A 386 0.20 -5.60 0.14
C ALA A 386 0.87 -6.67 -0.74
N VAL A 387 0.08 -7.42 -1.53
CA VAL A 387 0.60 -8.37 -2.53
C VAL A 387 1.48 -7.69 -3.59
N PHE A 388 1.30 -6.39 -3.82
CA PHE A 388 2.08 -5.56 -4.76
C PHE A 388 3.25 -4.83 -4.12
N ALA A 389 3.59 -5.15 -2.87
CA ALA A 389 4.70 -4.50 -2.20
C ALA A 389 6.00 -4.79 -2.97
N PRO A 390 6.86 -3.78 -3.24
CA PRO A 390 8.10 -3.93 -4.00
C PRO A 390 9.19 -4.58 -3.15
N LEU A 391 8.87 -5.69 -2.48
CA LEU A 391 9.74 -6.37 -1.52
C LEU A 391 10.77 -7.22 -2.29
N PRO A 392 12.08 -7.01 -2.10
CA PRO A 392 13.09 -7.80 -2.79
C PRO A 392 13.16 -9.24 -2.28
N ASN A 393 13.53 -10.18 -3.16
CA ASN A 393 13.80 -11.58 -2.84
C ASN A 393 12.64 -12.29 -2.11
N ILE A 394 11.41 -12.16 -2.61
CA ILE A 394 10.22 -12.79 -2.03
C ILE A 394 10.40 -14.32 -2.01
N GLY A 395 10.43 -14.91 -0.82
CA GLY A 395 10.55 -16.36 -0.61
C GLY A 395 9.28 -17.01 -0.08
N LEU A 396 8.40 -16.24 0.57
CA LEU A 396 7.17 -16.73 1.18
C LEU A 396 6.04 -15.70 1.04
N ILE A 397 4.85 -16.16 0.66
CA ILE A 397 3.62 -15.37 0.72
C ILE A 397 2.60 -16.13 1.56
N VAL A 398 2.15 -15.54 2.66
CA VAL A 398 1.12 -16.09 3.54
C VAL A 398 -0.20 -15.39 3.24
N LEU A 399 -1.28 -16.16 3.10
CA LEU A 399 -2.65 -15.66 3.05
C LEU A 399 -3.42 -16.24 4.23
N ASP A 400 -3.66 -15.42 5.25
CA ASP A 400 -4.49 -15.80 6.38
C ASP A 400 -5.97 -15.66 6.04
N GLU A 401 -6.77 -16.60 6.53
CA GLU A 401 -8.17 -16.79 6.19
C GLU A 401 -8.44 -16.66 4.68
N GLU A 402 -7.79 -17.51 3.86
CA GLU A 402 -7.78 -17.34 2.40
C GLU A 402 -9.14 -17.43 1.70
N HIS A 403 -10.17 -17.88 2.41
CA HIS A 403 -11.56 -17.93 1.95
C HIS A 403 -12.25 -16.56 1.99
N GLU A 404 -11.66 -15.58 2.64
CA GLU A 404 -12.31 -14.30 2.90
C GLU A 404 -12.43 -13.47 1.60
N TRP A 405 -13.65 -12.98 1.34
CA TRP A 405 -14.03 -12.36 0.07
C TRP A 405 -13.37 -10.99 -0.18
N THR A 406 -12.88 -10.31 0.86
CA THR A 406 -12.18 -9.02 0.76
C THR A 406 -10.85 -9.14 0.02
N TYR A 407 -10.31 -10.35 -0.19
CA TYR A 407 -9.17 -10.55 -1.09
C TYR A 407 -9.50 -10.26 -2.57
N LYS A 408 -10.78 -10.13 -2.93
CA LYS A 408 -11.23 -9.69 -4.26
C LYS A 408 -11.45 -8.17 -4.30
N GLN A 409 -10.72 -7.47 -5.17
CA GLN A 409 -10.97 -6.06 -5.49
C GLN A 409 -12.22 -5.94 -6.37
N ASN A 410 -13.26 -5.26 -5.89
CA ASN A 410 -14.53 -5.09 -6.61
C ASN A 410 -14.78 -3.65 -7.08
N GLU A 411 -14.26 -2.64 -6.38
CA GLU A 411 -14.62 -1.23 -6.58
C GLU A 411 -14.05 -0.63 -7.86
N SER A 412 -12.78 -0.90 -8.15
CA SER A 412 -12.03 -0.29 -9.24
C SER A 412 -11.31 -1.33 -10.08
N ALA A 413 -11.03 -0.99 -11.35
CA ALA A 413 -10.10 -1.76 -12.15
C ALA A 413 -8.64 -1.63 -11.63
N PRO A 414 -7.80 -2.66 -11.79
CA PRO A 414 -8.21 -4.03 -12.14
C PRO A 414 -8.93 -4.72 -10.97
N ARG A 415 -9.95 -5.52 -11.29
CA ARG A 415 -10.73 -6.29 -10.31
C ARG A 415 -10.03 -7.60 -9.95
N TYR A 416 -8.81 -7.48 -9.44
CA TYR A 416 -7.95 -8.64 -9.17
C TYR A 416 -8.36 -9.41 -7.92
N HIS A 417 -7.92 -10.67 -7.82
CA HIS A 417 -8.00 -11.46 -6.60
C HIS A 417 -6.58 -11.64 -6.04
N ALA A 418 -6.32 -11.22 -4.80
CA ALA A 418 -4.97 -11.21 -4.22
C ALA A 418 -4.33 -12.61 -4.20
N ARG A 419 -5.11 -13.67 -3.90
CA ARG A 419 -4.67 -15.08 -4.02
C ARG A 419 -4.13 -15.43 -5.40
N GLU A 420 -4.81 -15.04 -6.48
CA GLU A 420 -4.36 -15.35 -7.84
C GLU A 420 -3.10 -14.55 -8.20
N VAL A 421 -3.03 -13.28 -7.80
CA VAL A 421 -1.80 -12.47 -7.96
C VAL A 421 -0.63 -13.11 -7.20
N ALA A 422 -0.85 -13.55 -5.95
CA ALA A 422 0.17 -14.22 -5.14
C ALA A 422 0.67 -15.50 -5.82
N MET A 423 -0.24 -16.31 -6.39
CA MET A 423 0.10 -17.51 -7.19
C MET A 423 1.02 -17.18 -8.36
N GLN A 424 0.78 -16.08 -9.05
CA GLN A 424 1.61 -15.65 -10.17
C GLN A 424 2.96 -15.12 -9.72
N ILE A 425 2.99 -14.33 -8.64
CA ILE A 425 4.25 -13.90 -8.02
C ILE A 425 5.07 -15.13 -7.67
N ALA A 426 4.50 -16.13 -7.00
CA ALA A 426 5.19 -17.36 -6.63
C ALA A 426 5.66 -18.20 -7.82
N GLY A 427 4.90 -18.20 -8.92
CA GLY A 427 5.32 -18.84 -10.17
C GLY A 427 6.61 -18.22 -10.73
N ILE A 428 6.75 -16.89 -10.65
CA ILE A 428 7.89 -16.14 -11.20
C ILE A 428 9.07 -16.09 -10.20
N SER A 429 8.80 -15.79 -8.93
CA SER A 429 9.81 -15.62 -7.87
C SER A 429 10.30 -16.95 -7.29
N ARG A 430 9.63 -18.05 -7.62
CA ARG A 430 9.81 -19.35 -6.98
C ARG A 430 9.52 -19.34 -5.47
N SER A 431 8.68 -18.41 -4.99
CA SER A 431 8.29 -18.36 -3.58
C SER A 431 7.29 -19.46 -3.20
N VAL A 432 7.24 -19.79 -1.91
CA VAL A 432 6.21 -20.67 -1.34
C VAL A 432 4.95 -19.85 -1.02
N ILE A 433 3.78 -20.45 -1.20
CA ILE A 433 2.50 -19.88 -0.76
C ILE A 433 1.94 -20.70 0.39
N LEU A 434 1.63 -20.04 1.49
CA LEU A 434 0.95 -20.63 2.63
C LEU A 434 -0.47 -20.06 2.69
N LEU A 435 -1.47 -20.88 2.38
CA LEU A 435 -2.88 -20.57 2.53
C LEU A 435 -3.34 -21.14 3.86
N GLY A 436 -3.84 -20.32 4.78
CA GLY A 436 -4.29 -20.82 6.07
C GLY A 436 -5.72 -20.43 6.39
N SER A 437 -6.58 -21.42 6.65
CA SER A 437 -7.96 -21.16 7.03
C SER A 437 -8.57 -22.26 7.89
N ALA A 438 -9.56 -21.86 8.69
CA ALA A 438 -10.47 -22.78 9.38
C ALA A 438 -11.64 -23.27 8.50
N SER A 439 -11.89 -22.61 7.36
CA SER A 439 -12.96 -22.93 6.42
C SER A 439 -12.50 -22.63 4.99
N PRO A 440 -11.65 -23.49 4.40
CA PRO A 440 -11.01 -23.20 3.13
C PRO A 440 -12.00 -22.96 2.01
N ASP A 441 -11.61 -22.09 1.08
CA ASP A 441 -12.36 -21.91 -0.14
C ASP A 441 -12.41 -23.21 -0.95
N LEU A 442 -13.54 -23.48 -1.62
CA LEU A 442 -13.75 -24.75 -2.31
C LEU A 442 -12.68 -24.99 -3.38
N GLU A 443 -12.26 -23.96 -4.11
CA GLU A 443 -11.21 -24.07 -5.11
C GLU A 443 -9.86 -24.48 -4.49
N SER A 444 -9.48 -23.84 -3.37
CA SER A 444 -8.24 -24.14 -2.65
C SER A 444 -8.26 -25.57 -2.10
N PHE A 445 -9.37 -25.97 -1.50
CA PHE A 445 -9.55 -27.32 -0.98
C PHE A 445 -9.44 -28.35 -2.12
N MET A 446 -10.15 -28.15 -3.22
CA MET A 446 -10.10 -29.06 -4.38
C MET A 446 -8.71 -29.12 -5.03
N ARG A 447 -7.97 -28.00 -5.09
CA ARG A 447 -6.59 -27.98 -5.58
C ARG A 447 -5.66 -28.81 -4.68
N SER A 448 -5.85 -28.75 -3.36
CA SER A 448 -5.09 -29.59 -2.41
C SER A 448 -5.40 -31.08 -2.57
N GLN A 449 -6.69 -31.44 -2.70
CA GLN A 449 -7.12 -32.84 -2.91
C GLN A 449 -6.60 -33.43 -4.24
N ARG A 450 -6.32 -32.59 -5.24
CA ARG A 450 -5.76 -32.98 -6.53
C ARG A 450 -4.23 -32.95 -6.57
N GLY A 451 -3.56 -32.74 -5.44
CA GLY A 451 -2.10 -32.63 -5.35
C GLY A 451 -1.52 -31.39 -6.05
N ARG A 452 -2.35 -30.39 -6.38
CA ARG A 452 -1.87 -29.11 -6.90
C ARG A 452 -1.32 -28.21 -5.81
N TYR A 453 -1.80 -28.39 -4.58
CA TYR A 453 -1.25 -27.82 -3.35
C TYR A 453 -0.87 -28.96 -2.41
N GLU A 454 0.16 -28.76 -1.59
CA GLU A 454 0.34 -29.54 -0.37
C GLU A 454 -0.85 -29.31 0.57
N PHE A 455 -1.09 -30.26 1.47
CA PHE A 455 -2.16 -30.17 2.46
C PHE A 455 -1.64 -30.50 3.86
N ALA A 456 -1.93 -29.63 4.83
CA ALA A 456 -1.64 -29.86 6.23
C ALA A 456 -2.89 -29.58 7.07
N GLU A 457 -3.26 -30.52 7.93
CA GLU A 457 -4.43 -30.42 8.80
C GLU A 457 -4.01 -30.24 10.26
N LEU A 458 -4.60 -29.24 10.94
CA LEU A 458 -4.39 -28.93 12.35
C LEU A 458 -5.73 -29.11 13.10
N LYS A 459 -5.93 -30.28 13.72
CA LYS A 459 -7.20 -30.68 14.34
C LYS A 459 -7.38 -30.12 15.74
N GLU A 460 -6.28 -29.93 16.46
CA GLU A 460 -6.33 -29.50 17.86
C GLU A 460 -6.29 -27.97 18.01
N ARG A 461 -7.08 -27.42 18.94
CA ARG A 461 -6.89 -26.03 19.40
C ARG A 461 -5.54 -25.87 20.12
N PHE A 462 -4.94 -24.71 19.94
CA PHE A 462 -3.68 -24.24 20.49
C PHE A 462 -3.96 -22.99 21.35
N ILE A 463 -3.80 -23.14 22.66
CA ILE A 463 -3.85 -22.01 23.61
C ILE A 463 -2.40 -21.70 24.00
N PRO A 464 -1.83 -20.55 23.61
CA PRO A 464 -0.49 -20.16 24.06
C PRO A 464 -0.48 -20.05 25.59
N HIS A 465 0.60 -20.49 26.25
CA HIS A 465 0.74 -20.45 27.71
C HIS A 465 0.48 -19.05 28.32
N SER A 466 0.72 -17.97 27.56
CA SER A 466 0.43 -16.58 27.98
C SER A 466 -1.06 -16.26 28.18
N ARG A 467 -1.98 -17.07 27.63
CA ARG A 467 -3.43 -16.93 27.83
C ARG A 467 -4.02 -17.89 28.88
N ILE A 468 -3.19 -18.75 29.47
CA ILE A 468 -3.63 -19.76 30.46
C ILE A 468 -3.84 -19.14 31.85
N ASN A 469 -3.32 -17.94 32.12
CA ASN A 469 -3.45 -17.27 33.42
C ASN A 469 -4.88 -16.86 33.81
N ASN A 470 -5.87 -16.98 32.92
CA ASN A 470 -7.27 -16.63 33.21
C ASN A 470 -8.23 -17.84 33.33
N GLY A 471 -7.71 -19.06 33.57
CA GLY A 471 -8.54 -20.20 34.01
C GLY A 471 -9.52 -20.78 32.98
N VAL A 472 -9.54 -20.31 31.72
CA VAL A 472 -10.39 -20.87 30.66
C VAL A 472 -9.64 -21.98 29.93
N SER A 473 -9.69 -23.19 30.50
CA SER A 473 -9.31 -24.44 29.82
C SER A 473 -10.45 -24.90 28.89
N GLY A 474 -10.70 -24.17 27.80
CA GLY A 474 -11.79 -24.47 26.87
C GLY A 474 -11.36 -25.38 25.72
N THR A 475 -11.29 -26.69 25.96
CA THR A 475 -11.05 -27.71 24.91
C THR A 475 -12.30 -28.10 24.13
N ASP A 476 -13.49 -27.85 24.68
CA ASP A 476 -14.72 -28.44 24.15
C ASP A 476 -15.40 -27.54 23.10
N LEU A 477 -15.94 -28.17 22.05
CA LEU A 477 -16.77 -27.51 21.05
C LEU A 477 -18.07 -26.99 21.69
N ALA A 478 -18.61 -25.89 21.16
CA ALA A 478 -19.92 -25.42 21.59
C ALA A 478 -20.99 -26.48 21.32
N PHE A 479 -21.95 -26.63 22.24
CA PHE A 479 -23.11 -27.49 22.02
C PHE A 479 -23.95 -26.93 20.86
N VAL A 480 -24.28 -27.78 19.89
CA VAL A 480 -25.08 -27.41 18.70
C VAL A 480 -26.38 -28.20 18.72
N SER A 481 -27.51 -27.51 18.55
CA SER A 481 -28.82 -28.10 18.35
C SER A 481 -29.41 -27.67 17.00
N VAL A 482 -30.01 -28.61 16.28
CA VAL A 482 -30.73 -28.35 15.03
C VAL A 482 -32.22 -28.48 15.33
N VAL A 483 -32.98 -27.42 15.02
CA VAL A 483 -34.43 -27.37 15.28
C VAL A 483 -35.18 -27.39 13.95
N ASP A 484 -36.08 -28.36 13.78
CA ASP A 484 -36.95 -28.42 12.61
C ASP A 484 -38.17 -27.50 12.78
N MET A 485 -38.17 -26.37 12.09
CA MET A 485 -39.25 -25.39 12.15
C MET A 485 -40.60 -25.93 11.62
N ARG A 486 -40.60 -27.04 10.87
CA ARG A 486 -41.86 -27.67 10.41
C ARG A 486 -42.59 -28.35 11.56
N GLU A 487 -41.85 -28.95 12.50
CA GLU A 487 -42.44 -29.56 13.69
C GLU A 487 -42.95 -28.49 14.66
N GLU A 488 -42.24 -27.37 14.80
CA GLU A 488 -42.72 -26.18 15.52
C GLU A 488 -44.05 -25.69 14.95
N LEU A 489 -44.18 -25.62 13.62
CA LEU A 489 -45.42 -25.22 12.94
C LEU A 489 -46.57 -26.20 13.19
N LYS A 490 -46.32 -27.52 13.08
CA LYS A 490 -47.31 -28.55 13.42
C LYS A 490 -47.77 -28.46 14.88
N ALA A 491 -46.85 -28.11 15.78
CA ALA A 491 -47.13 -27.88 17.20
C ALA A 491 -47.71 -26.48 17.52
N GLY A 492 -48.13 -25.73 16.48
CA GLY A 492 -48.84 -24.46 16.59
C GLY A 492 -47.95 -23.22 16.74
N ASN A 493 -46.62 -23.34 16.69
CA ASN A 493 -45.72 -22.18 16.67
C ASN A 493 -45.58 -21.63 15.24
N ARG A 494 -46.12 -20.44 15.00
CA ARG A 494 -46.07 -19.74 13.70
C ARG A 494 -45.01 -18.64 13.65
N GLU A 495 -44.27 -18.43 14.73
CA GLU A 495 -43.24 -17.41 14.82
C GLU A 495 -41.97 -17.80 14.06
N ILE A 496 -41.14 -16.81 13.75
CA ILE A 496 -39.87 -17.03 13.02
C ILE A 496 -38.80 -17.72 13.89
N LEU A 497 -38.95 -17.68 15.21
CA LEU A 497 -38.05 -18.31 16.17
C LEU A 497 -38.70 -19.55 16.78
N SER A 498 -37.92 -20.62 16.92
CA SER A 498 -38.35 -21.80 17.68
C SER A 498 -38.49 -21.45 19.17
N ARG A 499 -39.33 -22.20 19.89
CA ARG A 499 -39.47 -22.04 21.34
C ARG A 499 -38.15 -22.28 22.08
N SER A 500 -37.34 -23.22 21.60
CA SER A 500 -36.01 -23.52 22.15
C SER A 500 -35.05 -22.35 21.99
N LEU A 501 -34.94 -21.78 20.79
CA LEU A 501 -34.10 -20.61 20.54
C LEU A 501 -34.56 -19.40 21.37
N TYR A 502 -35.87 -19.16 21.44
CA TYR A 502 -36.42 -18.07 22.25
C TYR A 502 -36.04 -18.19 23.73
N ARG A 503 -36.15 -19.39 24.32
CA ARG A 503 -35.74 -19.64 25.71
C ARG A 503 -34.25 -19.41 25.91
N SER A 504 -33.41 -19.92 25.01
CA SER A 504 -31.96 -19.71 25.12
C SER A 504 -31.57 -18.23 25.03
N ILE A 505 -32.24 -17.43 24.19
CA ILE A 505 -32.05 -15.98 24.14
C ILE A 505 -32.45 -15.35 25.47
N GLU A 506 -33.60 -15.70 26.02
CA GLU A 506 -34.10 -15.15 27.28
C GLU A 506 -33.16 -15.48 28.45
N GLU A 507 -32.69 -16.73 28.54
CA GLU A 507 -31.73 -17.18 29.55
C GLU A 507 -30.39 -16.44 29.44
N THR A 508 -29.86 -16.30 28.21
CA THR A 508 -28.61 -15.57 27.94
C THR A 508 -28.73 -14.11 28.38
N LEU A 509 -29.84 -13.45 28.05
CA LEU A 509 -30.08 -12.06 28.43
C LEU A 509 -30.29 -11.90 29.95
N LYS A 510 -30.99 -12.84 30.60
CA LYS A 510 -31.16 -12.86 32.07
C LYS A 510 -29.82 -13.03 32.80
N ALA A 511 -28.86 -13.74 32.20
CA ALA A 511 -27.50 -13.88 32.72
C ALA A 511 -26.63 -12.63 32.49
N GLY A 512 -27.14 -11.60 31.80
CA GLY A 512 -26.37 -10.40 31.44
C GLY A 512 -25.36 -10.63 30.31
N GLU A 513 -25.49 -11.73 29.58
CA GLU A 513 -24.64 -12.11 28.46
C GLU A 513 -25.22 -11.61 27.12
N GLN A 514 -24.46 -11.77 26.03
CA GLN A 514 -24.86 -11.32 24.69
C GLN A 514 -25.21 -12.49 23.78
N THR A 515 -26.34 -12.37 23.07
CA THR A 515 -26.72 -13.28 21.98
C THR A 515 -26.36 -12.67 20.63
N ILE A 516 -25.76 -13.47 19.74
CA ILE A 516 -25.55 -13.10 18.34
C ILE A 516 -26.53 -13.90 17.47
N LEU A 517 -27.39 -13.21 16.74
CA LEU A 517 -28.31 -13.81 15.76
C LEU A 517 -27.81 -13.53 14.34
N PHE A 518 -27.58 -14.59 13.56
CA PHE A 518 -27.19 -14.47 12.17
C PHE A 518 -28.42 -14.55 11.25
N LEU A 519 -28.52 -13.59 10.35
CA LEU A 519 -29.52 -13.54 9.30
C LEU A 519 -28.81 -13.42 7.95
N ASN A 520 -29.42 -13.92 6.88
CA ASN A 520 -28.90 -13.71 5.53
C ASN A 520 -28.82 -12.20 5.22
N ARG A 521 -27.79 -11.76 4.48
CA ARG A 521 -27.66 -10.35 4.06
C ARG A 521 -28.92 -9.91 3.28
N ARG A 522 -29.46 -8.72 3.63
CA ARG A 522 -30.52 -8.06 2.85
C ARG A 522 -30.08 -7.93 1.38
N GLY A 523 -30.88 -8.45 0.45
CA GLY A 523 -30.64 -8.35 -0.99
C GLY A 523 -30.06 -9.59 -1.67
N ALA A 524 -29.79 -10.68 -0.95
CA ALA A 524 -29.69 -11.99 -1.61
C ALA A 524 -31.08 -12.38 -2.10
N SER A 525 -31.22 -12.61 -3.41
CA SER A 525 -32.50 -12.90 -4.07
C SER A 525 -33.29 -13.98 -3.32
N SER A 526 -34.42 -13.59 -2.73
CA SER A 526 -35.44 -14.54 -2.28
C SER A 526 -36.20 -15.01 -3.52
N PHE A 527 -35.78 -16.13 -4.11
CA PHE A 527 -36.65 -16.91 -4.99
C PHE A 527 -37.31 -18.01 -4.19
#